data_AF-A0A0P0ESL2-F1
#
_entry.id   AF-A0A0P0ESL2-F1
#
_cell.length_a   1.000
_cell.length_b   1.000
_cell.length_c   1.000
_cell.angle_alpha   90.00
_cell.angle_beta   90.00
_cell.angle_gamma   90.00
#
_symmetry.space_group_name_H-M   'P 1'
#
loop_
_entity.id
_entity.type
_entity.pdbx_description
1 polymer ?
#
loop_
_entity_poly.entity_id
_entity_poly.type
_entity_poly.pdbx_seq_one_letter_code
_entity_poly.pdbx_strand_id
1 'polypeptide(L)'
;MTPDTAPDISFAEVMLRKGAELLQDTPSDDAAEEAVNIMARRLAIAATMDAPLVVHAEGGGRPEMFEEAMRLAGVSAGERAAALAEARQVERAVVFEFDGTGPLTGNRVVAAVIRPEDRPDLLEAYIAIGRLRDGTAQVTVAPATLRLDARALAETLALIGPAAQHSLNAANAAMAHAANITALPGHELDSMPGALVALYWHAFCLSSARTRLRPTGPNAPTLH
;
A
#
# COMPACT_ATOMS: atom_id res chain seq x y z
N MET A 1 -33.65 8.88 20.79
CA MET A 1 -32.69 9.24 19.73
C MET A 1 -31.87 7.99 19.44
N THR A 2 -32.28 7.23 18.43
CA THR A 2 -31.45 6.18 17.85
C THR A 2 -30.26 6.86 17.17
N PRO A 3 -29.01 6.44 17.41
CA PRO A 3 -27.89 6.96 16.65
C PRO A 3 -28.14 6.59 15.19
N ASP A 4 -28.12 7.62 14.35
CA ASP A 4 -28.20 7.52 12.90
C ASP A 4 -27.00 6.68 12.45
N THR A 5 -27.24 5.40 12.20
CA THR A 5 -26.24 4.48 11.65
C THR A 5 -26.21 4.73 10.16
N ALA A 6 -25.64 5.88 9.78
CA ALA A 6 -25.16 6.03 8.42
C ALA A 6 -24.29 4.79 8.13
N PRO A 7 -24.53 4.07 7.03
CA PRO A 7 -23.75 2.88 6.73
C PRO A 7 -22.27 3.26 6.73
N ASP A 8 -21.43 2.52 7.46
CA ASP A 8 -19.98 2.71 7.45
C ASP A 8 -19.51 2.55 5.99
N ILE A 9 -19.21 3.66 5.33
CA ILE A 9 -18.80 3.67 3.93
C ILE A 9 -17.34 3.21 3.88
N SER A 10 -17.11 1.98 3.41
CA SER A 10 -15.75 1.51 3.11
C SER A 10 -15.22 2.26 1.88
N PHE A 11 -14.14 3.02 2.08
CA PHE A 11 -13.48 3.73 1.00
C PHE A 11 -12.80 2.78 0.01
N ALA A 12 -12.32 1.62 0.48
CA ALA A 12 -11.80 0.57 -0.40
C ALA A 12 -12.89 0.04 -1.33
N GLU A 13 -14.11 -0.19 -0.82
CA GLU A 13 -15.24 -0.64 -1.62
C GLU A 13 -15.65 0.41 -2.67
N VAL A 14 -15.76 1.69 -2.27
CA VAL A 14 -16.06 2.79 -3.19
C VAL A 14 -15.04 2.85 -4.33
N MET A 15 -13.74 2.71 -4.02
CA MET A 15 -12.67 2.69 -5.02
C MET A 15 -12.78 1.51 -5.99
N LEU A 16 -13.11 0.31 -5.49
CA LEU A 16 -13.25 -0.88 -6.31
C LEU A 16 -14.46 -0.80 -7.24
N ARG A 17 -15.61 -0.32 -6.74
CA ARG A 17 -16.83 -0.10 -7.54
C ARG A 17 -16.56 0.89 -8.67
N LYS A 18 -15.93 2.03 -8.34
CA LYS A 18 -15.50 3.02 -9.32
C LYS A 18 -14.58 2.43 -10.39
N GLY A 19 -13.64 1.59 -9.97
CA GLY A 19 -12.73 0.89 -10.89
C GLY A 19 -13.46 -0.04 -11.85
N ALA A 20 -14.47 -0.77 -11.37
CA ALA A 20 -15.27 -1.66 -12.20
C ALA A 20 -16.09 -0.90 -13.25
N GLU A 21 -16.68 0.24 -12.88
CA GLU A 21 -17.38 1.14 -13.81
C GLU A 21 -16.43 1.65 -14.90
N LEU A 22 -15.23 2.09 -14.51
CA LEU A 22 -14.20 2.58 -15.43
C LEU A 22 -13.70 1.52 -16.44
N LEU A 23 -13.82 0.23 -16.13
CA LEU A 23 -13.48 -0.85 -17.08
C LEU A 23 -14.58 -1.10 -18.12
N GLN A 24 -15.82 -0.70 -17.84
CA GLN A 24 -16.94 -0.82 -18.78
C GLN A 24 -16.98 0.36 -19.75
N ASP A 25 -16.54 1.53 -19.31
CA ASP A 25 -16.43 2.72 -20.14
C ASP A 25 -15.21 2.65 -21.06
N THR A 26 -15.42 2.90 -22.36
CA THR A 26 -14.32 3.06 -23.31
C THR A 26 -13.64 4.41 -23.03
N PRO A 27 -12.35 4.45 -22.65
CA PRO A 27 -11.68 5.71 -22.36
C PRO A 27 -11.67 6.60 -23.61
N SER A 28 -12.00 7.88 -23.44
CA SER A 28 -11.74 8.87 -24.50
C SER A 28 -10.26 9.24 -24.48
N ASP A 29 -9.58 9.15 -25.63
CA ASP A 29 -8.13 9.35 -25.74
C ASP A 29 -7.63 10.76 -25.31
N ASP A 30 -8.52 11.74 -25.15
CA ASP A 30 -8.17 13.16 -24.90
C ASP A 30 -8.37 13.66 -23.46
N ALA A 31 -8.75 12.80 -22.51
CA ALA A 31 -8.96 13.22 -21.12
C ALA A 31 -7.76 12.87 -20.23
N ALA A 32 -7.18 13.86 -19.56
CA ALA A 32 -6.25 13.62 -18.45
C ALA A 32 -6.98 12.80 -17.37
N GLU A 33 -6.52 11.57 -17.13
CA GLU A 33 -7.14 10.69 -16.15
C GLU A 33 -6.86 11.20 -14.73
N GLU A 34 -7.91 11.45 -13.95
CA GLU A 34 -7.79 11.85 -12.55
C GLU A 34 -7.04 10.78 -11.74
N ALA A 35 -6.13 11.16 -10.83
CA ALA A 35 -5.33 10.22 -10.04
C ALA A 35 -6.15 9.13 -9.32
N VAL A 36 -7.38 9.46 -8.90
CA VAL A 36 -8.31 8.50 -8.30
C VAL A 36 -8.80 7.45 -9.30
N ASN A 37 -9.01 7.82 -10.57
CA ASN A 37 -9.40 6.91 -11.63
C ASN A 37 -8.25 5.97 -11.97
N ILE A 38 -7.01 6.48 -11.98
CA ILE A 38 -5.81 5.65 -12.20
C ILE A 38 -5.73 4.53 -11.16
N MET A 39 -5.81 4.86 -9.86
CA MET A 39 -5.75 3.87 -8.80
C MET A 39 -6.93 2.89 -8.85
N ALA A 40 -8.16 3.39 -9.04
CA ALA A 40 -9.36 2.57 -9.14
C ALA A 40 -9.28 1.59 -10.32
N ARG A 41 -8.86 2.06 -11.50
CA ARG A 41 -8.65 1.23 -12.70
C ARG A 41 -7.57 0.18 -12.47
N ARG A 42 -6.44 0.54 -11.84
CA ARG A 42 -5.36 -0.42 -11.53
C ARG A 42 -5.84 -1.54 -10.60
N LEU A 43 -6.62 -1.20 -9.57
CA LEU A 43 -7.23 -2.19 -8.68
C LEU A 43 -8.24 -3.08 -9.42
N ALA A 44 -9.06 -2.50 -10.29
CA ALA A 44 -10.01 -3.27 -11.09
C ALA A 44 -9.31 -4.21 -12.07
N ILE A 45 -8.25 -3.77 -12.75
CA ILE A 45 -7.39 -4.64 -13.57
C ILE A 45 -6.79 -5.75 -12.70
N ALA A 46 -6.24 -5.41 -11.53
CA ALA A 46 -5.69 -6.42 -10.62
C ALA A 46 -6.73 -7.47 -10.21
N ALA A 47 -8.00 -7.08 -10.04
CA ALA A 47 -9.11 -7.98 -9.72
C ALA A 47 -9.50 -8.92 -10.89
N THR A 48 -9.15 -8.59 -12.13
CA THR A 48 -9.44 -9.45 -13.30
C THR A 48 -8.29 -10.39 -13.68
N MET A 49 -7.15 -10.31 -12.99
CA MET A 49 -5.99 -11.17 -13.24
C MET A 49 -6.10 -12.51 -12.50
N ASP A 50 -5.23 -13.45 -12.88
CA ASP A 50 -5.22 -14.84 -12.39
C ASP A 50 -4.88 -15.02 -10.89
N ALA A 51 -4.55 -13.94 -10.17
CA ALA A 51 -4.25 -13.96 -8.74
C ALA A 51 -5.19 -13.01 -7.98
N PRO A 52 -5.56 -13.35 -6.73
CA PRO A 52 -6.66 -12.65 -6.06
C PRO A 52 -6.33 -11.19 -5.71
N LEU A 53 -7.39 -10.39 -5.55
CA LEU A 53 -7.35 -9.11 -4.86
C LEU A 53 -7.93 -9.30 -3.45
N VAL A 54 -7.21 -8.84 -2.42
CA VAL A 54 -7.60 -8.99 -1.02
C VAL A 54 -7.79 -7.61 -0.37
N VAL A 55 -8.80 -7.45 0.47
CA VAL A 55 -9.06 -6.22 1.22
C VAL A 55 -9.00 -6.50 2.72
N HIS A 56 -8.30 -5.64 3.46
CA HIS A 56 -8.23 -5.66 4.92
C HIS A 56 -8.59 -4.30 5.49
N ALA A 57 -9.51 -4.26 6.45
CA ALA A 57 -9.84 -3.05 7.20
C ALA A 57 -9.36 -3.18 8.65
N GLU A 58 -8.88 -2.09 9.25
CA GLU A 58 -8.35 -2.05 10.62
C GLU A 58 -9.39 -2.49 11.67
N GLY A 59 -10.64 -2.03 11.54
CA GLY A 59 -11.76 -2.50 12.36
C GLY A 59 -12.32 -3.88 11.95
N GLY A 60 -11.66 -4.56 11.01
CA GLY A 60 -12.04 -5.88 10.51
C GLY A 60 -11.45 -7.03 11.30
N GLY A 61 -11.52 -8.24 10.74
CA GLY A 61 -11.17 -9.49 11.44
C GLY A 61 -9.68 -9.78 11.64
N ARG A 62 -8.76 -8.82 11.40
CA ARG A 62 -7.30 -9.02 11.54
C ARG A 62 -6.57 -7.82 12.18
N PRO A 63 -6.98 -7.35 13.37
CA PRO A 63 -6.32 -6.21 14.03
C PRO A 63 -4.83 -6.46 14.32
N GLU A 64 -4.45 -7.71 14.59
CA GLU A 64 -3.06 -8.10 14.89
C GLU A 64 -2.07 -7.76 13.77
N MET A 65 -2.56 -7.73 12.52
CA MET A 65 -1.75 -7.36 11.36
C MET A 65 -1.43 -5.86 11.33
N PHE A 66 -2.38 -5.02 11.69
CA PHE A 66 -2.19 -3.57 11.75
C PHE A 66 -1.27 -3.21 12.92
N GLU A 67 -1.43 -3.87 14.07
CA GLU A 67 -0.53 -3.74 15.21
C GLU A 67 0.91 -4.13 14.88
N GLU A 68 1.12 -5.27 14.22
CA GLU A 68 2.46 -5.71 13.79
C GLU A 68 3.06 -4.75 12.75
N ALA A 69 2.26 -4.23 11.83
CA ALA A 69 2.73 -3.24 10.86
C ALA A 69 3.17 -1.93 11.54
N MET A 70 2.43 -1.49 12.57
CA MET A 70 2.80 -0.34 13.40
C MET A 70 4.08 -0.60 14.19
N ARG A 71 4.25 -1.82 14.73
CA ARG A 71 5.49 -2.24 15.38
C ARG A 71 6.67 -2.16 14.39
N LEU A 72 6.51 -2.69 13.18
CA LEU A 72 7.54 -2.63 12.12
C LEU A 72 7.83 -1.20 11.65
N ALA A 73 6.85 -0.30 11.71
CA ALA A 73 7.08 1.11 11.40
C ALA A 73 7.93 1.81 12.48
N GLY A 74 7.84 1.35 13.75
CA GLY A 74 8.52 1.93 14.91
C GLY A 74 9.87 1.32 15.31
N VAL A 75 10.30 0.21 14.69
CA VAL A 75 11.65 -0.36 14.92
C VAL A 75 12.74 0.49 14.25
N SER A 76 14.02 0.12 14.49
CA SER A 76 15.14 0.80 13.83
C SER A 76 15.07 0.67 12.31
N ALA A 77 15.68 1.62 11.58
CA ALA A 77 15.68 1.59 10.12
C ALA A 77 16.32 0.31 9.55
N GLY A 78 17.35 -0.22 10.22
CA GLY A 78 17.99 -1.49 9.82
C GLY A 78 17.07 -2.69 9.99
N GLU A 79 16.38 -2.80 11.13
CA GLU A 79 15.40 -3.86 11.38
C GLU A 79 14.21 -3.78 10.41
N ARG A 80 13.73 -2.56 10.14
CA ARG A 80 12.67 -2.33 9.15
C ARG A 80 13.14 -2.71 7.75
N ALA A 81 14.33 -2.30 7.32
CA ALA A 81 14.87 -2.65 6.02
C ALA A 81 15.02 -4.18 5.86
N ALA A 82 15.51 -4.87 6.89
CA ALA A 82 15.59 -6.34 6.89
C ALA A 82 14.20 -6.98 6.74
N ALA A 83 13.19 -6.47 7.46
CA ALA A 83 11.83 -6.96 7.33
C ALA A 83 11.22 -6.73 5.93
N LEU A 84 11.48 -5.57 5.33
CA LEU A 84 11.02 -5.24 3.99
C LEU A 84 11.74 -6.05 2.90
N ALA A 85 13.00 -6.45 3.11
CA ALA A 85 13.74 -7.28 2.17
C ALA A 85 13.14 -8.69 2.00
N GLU A 86 12.47 -9.17 3.06
CA GLU A 86 11.73 -10.43 3.07
C GLU A 86 10.31 -10.31 2.52
N ALA A 87 9.85 -9.10 2.18
CA ALA A 87 8.48 -8.88 1.75
C ALA A 87 8.19 -9.66 0.46
N ARG A 88 7.13 -10.48 0.50
CA ARG A 88 6.62 -11.23 -0.65
C ARG A 88 5.10 -11.17 -0.69
N GLN A 89 4.55 -11.12 -1.91
CA GLN A 89 3.11 -11.07 -2.15
C GLN A 89 2.69 -12.09 -3.24
N VAL A 90 1.83 -13.05 -2.87
CA VAL A 90 1.11 -13.90 -3.85
C VAL A 90 0.05 -13.07 -4.57
N GLU A 91 -0.57 -12.19 -3.79
CA GLU A 91 -1.57 -11.18 -4.07
C GLU A 91 -1.36 -10.49 -5.42
N ARG A 92 -2.32 -10.44 -6.35
CA ARG A 92 -2.16 -9.45 -7.43
C ARG A 92 -2.25 -8.04 -6.86
N ALA A 93 -3.17 -7.84 -5.94
CA ALA A 93 -3.28 -6.62 -5.15
C ALA A 93 -3.78 -6.92 -3.73
N VAL A 94 -3.32 -6.10 -2.79
CA VAL A 94 -3.85 -6.07 -1.42
C VAL A 94 -4.19 -4.64 -1.07
N VAL A 95 -5.39 -4.41 -0.54
CA VAL A 95 -5.87 -3.08 -0.13
C VAL A 95 -6.02 -3.07 1.38
N PHE A 96 -5.42 -2.08 2.02
CA PHE A 96 -5.53 -1.83 3.45
C PHE A 96 -6.31 -0.55 3.69
N GLU A 97 -7.30 -0.62 4.58
CA GLU A 97 -8.12 0.52 4.98
C GLU A 97 -7.97 0.75 6.49
N PHE A 98 -7.48 1.91 6.89
CA PHE A 98 -7.15 2.23 8.29
C PHE A 98 -7.33 3.72 8.58
N ASP A 99 -7.37 4.07 9.87
CA ASP A 99 -7.54 5.46 10.28
C ASP A 99 -6.22 6.24 10.15
N GLY A 100 -6.30 7.42 9.56
CA GLY A 100 -5.16 8.33 9.47
C GLY A 100 -4.75 8.84 10.86
N THR A 101 -3.45 8.97 11.07
CA THR A 101 -2.87 9.46 12.33
C THR A 101 -2.11 10.77 12.14
N GLY A 102 -1.87 11.50 13.24
CA GLY A 102 -1.12 12.76 13.21
C GLY A 102 -1.78 13.80 12.30
N PRO A 103 -1.09 14.33 11.26
CA PRO A 103 -1.67 15.30 10.31
C PRO A 103 -2.88 14.78 9.52
N LEU A 104 -3.09 13.46 9.49
CA LEU A 104 -4.19 12.80 8.78
C LEU A 104 -5.32 12.35 9.73
N THR A 105 -5.28 12.75 10.99
CA THR A 105 -6.35 12.42 11.95
C THR A 105 -7.71 12.86 11.44
N GLY A 106 -8.71 11.97 11.54
CA GLY A 106 -10.07 12.20 11.03
C GLY A 106 -10.25 11.94 9.54
N ASN A 107 -9.22 11.43 8.86
CA ASN A 107 -9.31 10.93 7.49
C ASN A 107 -9.15 9.41 7.50
N ARG A 108 -9.75 8.73 6.53
CA ARG A 108 -9.51 7.30 6.28
C ARG A 108 -8.38 7.17 5.26
N VAL A 109 -7.48 6.22 5.43
CA VAL A 109 -6.41 5.93 4.47
C VAL A 109 -6.73 4.61 3.78
N VAL A 110 -6.61 4.60 2.45
CA VAL A 110 -6.64 3.40 1.62
C VAL A 110 -5.25 3.23 1.00
N ALA A 111 -4.52 2.21 1.45
CA ALA A 111 -3.24 1.84 0.87
C ALA A 111 -3.39 0.59 0.01
N ALA A 112 -3.19 0.69 -1.29
CA ALA A 112 -3.14 -0.45 -2.19
C ALA A 112 -1.71 -0.83 -2.49
N VAL A 113 -1.37 -2.11 -2.33
CA VAL A 113 -0.08 -2.69 -2.73
C VAL A 113 -0.34 -3.68 -3.86
N ILE A 114 0.13 -3.33 -5.05
CA ILE A 114 -0.02 -4.08 -6.28
C ILE A 114 1.28 -4.82 -6.58
N ARG A 115 1.17 -6.04 -7.10
CA ARG A 115 2.26 -6.79 -7.69
C ARG A 115 2.28 -6.50 -9.20
N PRO A 116 3.11 -5.56 -9.68
CA PRO A 116 3.01 -5.04 -11.05
C PRO A 116 3.45 -6.05 -12.11
N GLU A 117 4.31 -7.00 -11.74
CA GLU A 117 4.88 -8.02 -12.62
C GLU A 117 4.60 -9.42 -12.05
N ASP A 118 5.04 -10.48 -12.73
CA ASP A 118 5.02 -11.82 -12.15
C ASP A 118 6.23 -12.06 -11.23
N ARG A 119 6.43 -11.11 -10.29
CA ARG A 119 7.50 -11.09 -9.30
C ARG A 119 6.89 -10.87 -7.92
N PRO A 120 6.92 -11.85 -6.99
CA PRO A 120 6.33 -11.69 -5.66
C PRO A 120 7.10 -10.72 -4.77
N ASP A 121 8.34 -10.37 -5.12
CA ASP A 121 9.22 -9.44 -4.40
C ASP A 121 9.19 -8.00 -4.92
N LEU A 122 8.42 -7.74 -5.98
CA LEU A 122 8.26 -6.40 -6.54
C LEU A 122 6.87 -5.88 -6.16
N LEU A 123 6.84 -4.81 -5.37
CA LEU A 123 5.63 -4.27 -4.78
C LEU A 123 5.48 -2.79 -5.16
N GLU A 124 4.28 -2.36 -5.56
CA GLU A 124 3.99 -0.98 -5.89
C GLU A 124 2.81 -0.47 -5.05
N ALA A 125 3.06 0.56 -4.26
CA ALA A 125 2.09 1.14 -3.36
C ALA A 125 1.44 2.40 -3.95
N TYR A 126 0.12 2.48 -3.80
CA TYR A 126 -0.75 3.61 -4.12
C TYR A 126 -1.49 4.02 -2.85
N ILE A 127 -1.57 5.33 -2.59
CA ILE A 127 -2.20 5.86 -1.37
C ILE A 127 -3.37 6.76 -1.76
N ALA A 128 -4.54 6.46 -1.21
CA ALA A 128 -5.69 7.35 -1.23
C ALA A 128 -6.06 7.76 0.20
N ILE A 129 -6.59 8.97 0.34
CA ILE A 129 -7.07 9.55 1.58
C ILE A 129 -8.55 9.88 1.37
N GLY A 130 -9.39 9.15 2.11
CA GLY A 130 -10.83 9.30 2.15
C GLY A 130 -11.27 10.27 3.24
N ARG A 131 -12.26 11.11 2.92
CA ARG A 131 -12.94 12.02 3.85
C ARG A 131 -14.44 11.91 3.65
N LEU A 132 -15.20 11.89 4.74
CA LEU A 132 -16.65 12.09 4.67
C LEU A 132 -16.93 13.59 4.69
N ARG A 133 -17.61 14.09 3.67
CA ARG A 133 -18.06 15.49 3.58
C ARG A 133 -19.51 15.51 3.14
N ASP A 134 -20.37 16.09 3.96
CA ASP A 134 -21.81 16.24 3.68
C ASP A 134 -22.50 14.91 3.30
N GLY A 135 -22.14 13.82 3.98
CA GLY A 135 -22.66 12.47 3.71
C GLY A 135 -22.10 11.79 2.46
N THR A 136 -21.13 12.41 1.77
CA THR A 136 -20.48 11.88 0.57
C THR A 136 -19.02 11.54 0.84
N ALA A 137 -18.56 10.40 0.34
CA ALA A 137 -17.14 10.02 0.38
C ALA A 137 -16.35 10.81 -0.67
N GLN A 138 -15.40 11.63 -0.22
CA GLN A 138 -14.40 12.29 -1.06
C GLN A 138 -13.08 11.53 -0.95
N VAL A 139 -12.49 11.16 -2.09
CA VAL A 139 -11.21 10.46 -2.13
C VAL A 139 -10.18 11.31 -2.86
N THR A 140 -9.08 11.60 -2.18
CA THR A 140 -7.90 12.23 -2.76
C THR A 140 -6.78 11.21 -2.87
N VAL A 141 -6.16 11.06 -4.04
CA VAL A 141 -5.01 10.18 -4.23
C VAL A 141 -3.71 10.97 -4.14
N ALA A 142 -2.71 10.38 -3.49
CA ALA A 142 -1.37 10.94 -3.46
C ALA A 142 -0.81 11.03 -4.90
N PRO A 143 -0.06 12.08 -5.25
CA PRO A 143 0.30 12.38 -6.65
C PRO A 143 1.41 11.46 -7.21
N ALA A 144 1.72 10.35 -6.55
CA ALA A 144 2.82 9.47 -6.90
C ALA A 144 2.48 8.02 -6.56
N THR A 145 3.41 7.15 -6.90
CA THR A 145 3.49 5.77 -6.44
C THR A 145 4.87 5.55 -5.84
N LEU A 146 4.97 4.58 -4.94
CA LEU A 146 6.27 4.09 -4.48
C LEU A 146 6.37 2.62 -4.87
N ARG A 147 7.43 2.26 -5.59
CA ARG A 147 7.77 0.87 -5.90
C ARG A 147 8.94 0.43 -5.04
N LEU A 148 8.81 -0.74 -4.42
CA LEU A 148 9.85 -1.41 -3.63
C LEU A 148 10.22 -2.72 -4.31
N ASP A 149 11.51 -2.91 -4.62
CA ASP A 149 12.09 -4.19 -5.00
C ASP A 149 12.73 -4.83 -3.76
N ALA A 150 12.00 -5.72 -3.09
CA ALA A 150 12.44 -6.38 -1.86
C ALA A 150 13.68 -7.26 -2.10
N ARG A 151 13.83 -7.80 -3.32
CA ARG A 151 15.02 -8.57 -3.70
C ARG A 151 16.24 -7.65 -3.83
N ALA A 152 16.12 -6.53 -4.52
CA ALA A 152 17.21 -5.55 -4.62
C ALA A 152 17.61 -5.01 -3.24
N LEU A 153 16.63 -4.83 -2.34
CA LEU A 153 16.89 -4.47 -0.95
C LEU A 153 17.71 -5.54 -0.23
N ALA A 154 17.32 -6.82 -0.33
CA ALA A 154 18.06 -7.94 0.26
C ALA A 154 19.50 -8.02 -0.27
N GLU A 155 19.69 -7.89 -1.58
CA GLU A 155 21.00 -7.90 -2.23
C GLU A 155 21.87 -6.73 -1.73
N THR A 156 21.29 -5.53 -1.60
CA THR A 156 21.99 -4.35 -1.08
C THR A 156 22.38 -4.51 0.38
N LEU A 157 21.47 -5.01 1.22
CA LEU A 157 21.74 -5.27 2.63
C LEU A 157 22.85 -6.31 2.81
N ALA A 158 22.89 -7.35 1.97
CA ALA A 158 23.96 -8.34 1.98
C ALA A 158 25.32 -7.74 1.62
N LEU A 159 25.37 -6.78 0.68
CA LEU A 159 26.59 -6.08 0.29
C LEU A 159 27.14 -5.16 1.40
N ILE A 160 26.27 -4.41 2.08
CA ILE A 160 26.69 -3.49 3.16
C ILE A 160 26.86 -4.19 4.52
N GLY A 161 26.34 -5.41 4.65
CA GLY A 161 26.54 -6.28 5.81
C GLY A 161 26.07 -5.65 7.13
N PRO A 162 26.83 -5.82 8.24
CA PRO A 162 26.45 -5.31 9.56
C PRO A 162 26.24 -3.79 9.61
N ALA A 163 26.79 -3.03 8.67
CA ALA A 163 26.60 -1.57 8.61
C ALA A 163 25.12 -1.19 8.51
N ALA A 164 24.29 -1.99 7.83
CA ALA A 164 22.85 -1.76 7.75
C ALA A 164 22.15 -1.76 9.11
N GLN A 165 22.62 -2.58 10.05
CA GLN A 165 22.00 -2.73 11.36
C GLN A 165 22.42 -1.63 12.34
N HIS A 166 23.60 -1.05 12.14
CA HIS A 166 24.19 -0.07 13.07
C HIS A 166 24.19 1.36 12.55
N SER A 167 23.90 1.59 11.26
CA SER A 167 23.90 2.91 10.64
C SER A 167 22.56 3.23 9.99
N LEU A 168 21.88 4.24 10.54
CA LEU A 168 20.67 4.81 9.95
C LEU A 168 20.88 5.25 8.50
N ASN A 169 22.05 5.84 8.20
CA ASN A 169 22.37 6.29 6.85
C ASN A 169 22.52 5.12 5.88
N ALA A 170 23.15 4.02 6.31
CA ALA A 170 23.32 2.84 5.47
C ALA A 170 21.97 2.15 5.19
N ALA A 171 21.12 2.02 6.21
CA ALA A 171 19.77 1.46 6.05
C ALA A 171 18.90 2.33 5.13
N ASN A 172 18.91 3.65 5.30
CA ASN A 172 18.16 4.57 4.45
C ASN A 172 18.68 4.58 3.01
N ALA A 173 19.99 4.50 2.80
CA ALA A 173 20.57 4.38 1.46
C ALA A 173 20.17 3.07 0.78
N ALA A 174 20.13 1.95 1.51
CA ALA A 174 19.67 0.67 0.98
C ALA A 174 18.18 0.72 0.59
N MET A 175 17.33 1.27 1.45
CA MET A 175 15.91 1.46 1.14
C MET A 175 15.72 2.39 -0.06
N ALA A 176 16.49 3.48 -0.17
CA ALA A 176 16.43 4.41 -1.29
C ALA A 176 16.93 3.78 -2.60
N HIS A 177 17.93 2.89 -2.55
CA HIS A 177 18.40 2.15 -3.72
C HIS A 177 17.34 1.17 -4.23
N ALA A 178 16.64 0.50 -3.32
CA ALA A 178 15.64 -0.51 -3.65
C ALA A 178 14.24 0.06 -3.92
N ALA A 179 14.05 1.37 -3.80
CA ALA A 179 12.78 2.02 -3.95
C ALA A 179 12.80 3.13 -5.00
N ASN A 180 11.71 3.25 -5.75
CA ASN A 180 11.53 4.31 -6.74
C ASN A 180 10.19 5.01 -6.53
N ILE A 181 10.20 6.34 -6.49
CA ILE A 181 8.98 7.16 -6.40
C ILE A 181 8.71 7.74 -7.77
N THR A 182 7.54 7.46 -8.33
CA THR A 182 7.15 7.90 -9.69
C THR A 182 5.88 8.72 -9.62
N ALA A 183 5.87 9.89 -10.26
CA ALA A 183 4.68 10.74 -10.31
C ALA A 183 3.57 10.02 -11.08
N LEU A 184 2.32 10.22 -10.65
CA LEU A 184 1.19 9.83 -11.47
C LEU A 184 1.14 10.71 -12.72
N PRO A 185 0.66 10.19 -13.87
CA PRO A 185 0.42 10.98 -15.08
C PRO A 185 -0.32 12.29 -14.76
N GLY A 186 0.17 13.40 -15.30
CA GLY A 186 -0.41 14.74 -15.06
C GLY A 186 -0.01 15.40 -13.73
N HIS A 187 0.85 14.77 -12.92
CA HIS A 187 1.39 15.36 -11.71
C HIS A 187 2.91 15.63 -11.82
N GLU A 188 3.35 16.73 -11.23
CA GLU A 188 4.77 17.03 -11.04
C GLU A 188 5.20 16.66 -9.61
N LEU A 189 6.42 16.14 -9.48
CA LEU A 189 7.02 15.69 -8.22
C LEU A 189 8.01 16.74 -7.70
N ASP A 190 7.52 17.94 -7.35
CA ASP A 190 8.40 18.99 -6.82
C ASP A 190 8.89 18.66 -5.41
N SER A 191 7.99 18.16 -4.55
CA SER A 191 8.31 17.56 -3.26
C SER A 191 7.13 16.75 -2.73
N MET A 192 7.39 15.58 -2.14
CA MET A 192 6.36 14.84 -1.41
C MET A 192 6.42 15.16 0.08
N PRO A 193 5.30 15.50 0.74
CA PRO A 193 5.23 15.59 2.18
C PRO A 193 5.72 14.31 2.85
N GLY A 194 6.57 14.44 3.88
CA GLY A 194 7.12 13.28 4.59
C GLY A 194 6.05 12.36 5.20
N ALA A 195 4.89 12.91 5.57
CA ALA A 195 3.75 12.13 6.04
C ALA A 195 3.19 11.18 4.96
N LEU A 196 3.15 11.61 3.68
CA LEU A 196 2.73 10.73 2.58
C LEU A 196 3.78 9.65 2.31
N VAL A 197 5.07 10.02 2.33
CA VAL A 197 6.18 9.04 2.20
C VAL A 197 6.07 7.96 3.29
N ALA A 198 5.76 8.36 4.53
CA ALA A 198 5.57 7.43 5.64
C ALA A 198 4.41 6.45 5.39
N LEU A 199 3.30 6.89 4.77
CA LEU A 199 2.19 6.00 4.41
C LEU A 199 2.59 4.93 3.39
N TYR A 200 3.40 5.28 2.38
CA TYR A 200 3.90 4.28 1.43
C TYR A 200 4.75 3.21 2.12
N TRP A 201 5.69 3.61 2.98
CA TRP A 201 6.49 2.65 3.75
C TRP A 201 5.61 1.81 4.69
N HIS A 202 4.60 2.42 5.31
CA HIS A 202 3.66 1.70 6.15
C HIS A 202 2.84 0.67 5.36
N ALA A 203 2.48 0.95 4.09
CA ALA A 203 1.82 -0.02 3.22
C ALA A 203 2.66 -1.30 2.99
N PHE A 204 3.99 -1.15 2.86
CA PHE A 204 4.88 -2.32 2.78
C PHE A 204 5.06 -3.01 4.14
N CYS A 205 5.04 -2.28 5.26
CA CYS A 205 4.99 -2.87 6.59
C CYS A 205 3.71 -3.72 6.77
N LEU A 206 2.55 -3.22 6.34
CA LEU A 206 1.28 -3.95 6.35
C LEU A 206 1.36 -5.22 5.51
N SER A 207 1.92 -5.12 4.30
CA SER A 207 2.13 -6.28 3.43
C SER A 207 3.09 -7.31 4.06
N SER A 208 4.15 -6.86 4.72
CA SER A 208 5.12 -7.72 5.40
C SER A 208 4.52 -8.38 6.64
N ALA A 209 3.80 -7.62 7.47
CA ALA A 209 3.10 -8.12 8.66
C ALA A 209 2.10 -9.22 8.27
N ARG A 210 1.33 -8.98 7.21
CA ARG A 210 0.37 -9.96 6.68
C ARG A 210 1.02 -11.28 6.30
N THR A 211 2.19 -11.24 5.66
CA THR A 211 2.94 -12.44 5.26
C THR A 211 3.51 -13.16 6.49
N ARG A 212 4.05 -12.43 7.47
CA ARG A 212 4.61 -12.99 8.72
C ARG A 212 3.56 -13.65 9.60
N LEU A 213 2.35 -13.11 9.61
CA LEU A 213 1.21 -13.59 10.40
C LEU A 213 0.33 -14.56 9.61
N ARG A 214 0.75 -15.04 8.43
CA ARG A 214 0.06 -16.17 7.80
C ARG A 214 0.27 -17.41 8.68
N PRO A 215 -0.78 -18.20 8.97
CA PRO A 215 -0.62 -19.43 9.73
C PRO A 215 0.34 -20.35 9.00
N THR A 216 1.44 -20.72 9.65
CA THR A 216 2.41 -21.71 9.18
C THR A 216 1.94 -23.09 9.66
N GLY A 217 1.20 -23.79 8.81
CA GLY A 217 0.70 -25.14 9.08
C GLY A 217 0.68 -25.99 7.82
N PRO A 218 0.43 -27.30 7.92
CA PRO A 218 0.42 -28.23 6.78
C PRO A 218 -0.62 -27.89 5.69
N ASN A 219 -1.57 -27.01 5.99
CA ASN A 219 -2.59 -26.50 5.06
C ASN A 219 -2.36 -25.03 4.67
N ALA A 220 -1.19 -24.45 4.98
CA ALA A 220 -0.87 -23.10 4.56
C ALA A 220 -0.65 -23.06 3.04
N PRO A 221 -1.24 -22.10 2.31
CA PRO A 221 -0.97 -21.96 0.88
C PRO A 221 0.52 -21.65 0.68
N THR A 222 1.25 -22.57 0.06
CA THR A 222 2.65 -22.39 -0.29
C THR A 222 2.76 -21.29 -1.34
N LEU A 223 3.56 -20.27 -1.01
CA LEU A 223 4.17 -19.39 -2.00
C LEU A 223 5.16 -20.25 -2.79
N HIS A 224 4.77 -20.71 -3.97
CA HIS A 224 5.70 -21.25 -4.97
C HIS A 224 6.25 -20.11 -5.82
#